data_AF-A0A968BRL2-F1
#
_entry.id   AF-A0A968BRL2-F1
#
_cell.length_a   1.000
_cell.length_b   1.000
_cell.length_c   1.000
_cell.angle_alpha   90.00
_cell.angle_beta   90.00
_cell.angle_gamma   90.00
#
_symmetry.space_group_name_H-M   'P 1'
#
loop_
_entity.id
_entity.type
_entity.pdbx_description
1 polymer ?
#
loop_
_entity_poly.entity_id
_entity_poly.type
_entity_poly.pdbx_seq_one_letter_code
_entity_poly.pdbx_strand_id
1 'polypeptide(L)'
;AQDEISAGQSTFMVEMVETANLLNHATSRSLLVLDEVGRGTSTYDGISIAWAVVEHIHNHPRLRCKTLFATHYHELTQLSGLLPRVRNFNVAVAEEKDRVVFLRRIVPGGADRSYGIHVAQLAG
;
A
#
# COMPACT_ATOMS: atom_id res chain seq x y z
N ALA A 1 10.46 -5.03 16.78
CA ALA A 1 11.16 -5.14 15.49
C ALA A 1 12.48 -5.91 15.57
N GLN A 2 13.19 -5.96 16.71
CA GLN A 2 14.47 -6.67 16.83
C GLN A 2 14.32 -8.15 17.26
N ASP A 3 13.17 -8.53 17.84
CA ASP A 3 12.96 -9.89 18.38
C ASP A 3 12.79 -10.99 17.33
N GLU A 4 12.20 -10.72 16.16
CA GLU A 4 11.90 -11.77 15.16
C GLU A 4 13.01 -12.04 14.16
N ILE A 5 13.89 -11.06 13.90
CA ILE A 5 15.11 -11.26 13.08
C ILE A 5 16.03 -12.29 13.75
N SER A 6 16.01 -12.34 15.09
CA SER A 6 16.77 -13.28 15.91
C SER A 6 16.24 -14.72 15.84
N ALA A 7 15.00 -14.92 15.36
CA ALA A 7 14.35 -16.23 15.24
C ALA A 7 14.54 -16.91 13.88
N GLY A 8 15.33 -16.33 12.97
CA GLY A 8 15.64 -16.91 11.66
C GLY A 8 14.49 -16.84 10.63
N GLN A 9 13.45 -16.05 10.89
CA GLN A 9 12.39 -15.81 9.91
C GLN A 9 12.75 -14.68 8.96
N SER A 10 12.43 -14.86 7.67
CA SER A 10 12.52 -13.80 6.67
C SER A 10 11.57 -12.66 7.04
N THR A 11 12.02 -11.41 6.88
CA THR A 11 11.18 -10.21 7.06
C THR A 11 9.89 -10.29 6.23
N PHE A 12 9.96 -10.89 5.03
CA PHE A 12 8.78 -11.10 4.20
C PHE A 12 7.81 -12.12 4.80
N MET A 13 8.32 -13.19 5.42
CA MET A 13 7.48 -14.18 6.09
C MET A 13 6.74 -13.56 7.27
N VAL A 14 7.42 -12.75 8.07
CA VAL A 14 6.81 -11.98 9.17
C VAL A 14 5.67 -11.10 8.64
N GLU A 15 5.92 -10.30 7.60
CA GLU A 15 4.91 -9.45 6.96
C GLU A 15 3.67 -10.25 6.49
N MET A 16 3.88 -11.44 5.92
CA MET A 16 2.80 -12.31 5.46
C MET A 16 2.00 -12.92 6.63
N VAL A 17 2.66 -13.27 7.73
CA VAL A 17 2.00 -13.77 8.95
C VAL A 17 1.17 -12.66 9.60
N GLU A 18 1.69 -11.44 9.70
CA GLU A 18 0.96 -10.28 10.21
C GLU A 18 -0.26 -9.95 9.34
N THR A 19 -0.08 -9.96 8.02
CA THR A 19 -1.17 -9.75 7.05
C THR A 19 -2.25 -10.82 7.19
N ALA A 20 -1.87 -12.11 7.28
CA ALA A 20 -2.81 -13.21 7.48
C ALA A 20 -3.55 -13.08 8.82
N ASN A 21 -2.87 -12.66 9.89
CA ASN A 21 -3.48 -12.45 11.19
C ASN A 21 -4.53 -11.34 11.15
N LEU A 22 -4.23 -10.21 10.49
CA LEU A 22 -5.19 -9.12 10.26
C LEU A 22 -6.43 -9.61 9.49
N LEU A 23 -6.23 -10.31 8.38
CA LEU A 23 -7.33 -10.77 7.52
C LEU A 23 -8.22 -11.81 8.20
N ASN A 24 -7.65 -12.68 9.05
CA ASN A 24 -8.42 -13.71 9.76
C ASN A 24 -9.30 -13.15 10.89
N HIS A 25 -8.90 -12.04 11.51
CA HIS A 25 -9.59 -11.47 12.68
C HIS A 25 -10.39 -10.20 12.38
N ALA A 26 -10.15 -9.56 11.24
CA ALA A 26 -10.88 -8.37 10.85
C ALA A 26 -12.37 -8.68 10.62
N THR A 27 -13.19 -7.67 10.89
CA THR A 27 -14.64 -7.69 10.68
C THR A 27 -15.05 -6.41 9.96
N SER A 28 -16.30 -6.32 9.53
CA SER A 28 -16.90 -5.10 8.96
C SER A 28 -16.82 -3.86 9.85
N ARG A 29 -16.52 -4.01 11.15
CA ARG A 29 -16.33 -2.89 12.08
C ARG A 29 -14.86 -2.55 12.36
N SER A 30 -13.93 -3.24 11.74
CA SER A 30 -12.50 -2.98 11.87
C SER A 30 -12.06 -1.76 11.03
N LEU A 31 -10.95 -1.15 11.43
CA LEU A 31 -10.16 -0.24 10.60
C LEU A 31 -8.84 -0.93 10.28
N LEU A 32 -8.55 -1.14 9.00
CA LEU A 32 -7.27 -1.67 8.54
C LEU A 32 -6.39 -0.54 8.01
N VAL A 33 -5.12 -0.58 8.40
CA VAL A 33 -4.06 0.30 7.88
C VAL A 33 -2.95 -0.61 7.39
N LEU A 34 -2.76 -0.63 6.07
CA LEU A 34 -1.77 -1.45 5.39
C LEU A 34 -0.74 -0.51 4.74
N ASP A 35 0.54 -0.79 4.96
CA ASP A 35 1.64 0.04 4.49
C ASP A 35 2.65 -0.84 3.73
N GLU A 36 2.70 -0.67 2.41
CA GLU A 36 3.65 -1.32 1.50
C GLU A 36 3.70 -2.86 1.54
N VAL A 37 2.55 -3.50 1.78
CA VAL A 37 2.43 -4.97 1.78
C VAL A 37 2.89 -5.55 0.44
N GLY A 38 3.79 -6.54 0.48
CA GLY A 38 4.30 -7.24 -0.72
C GLY A 38 5.70 -6.79 -1.17
N ARG A 39 6.32 -5.80 -0.52
CA ARG A 39 7.63 -5.25 -0.92
C ARG A 39 8.82 -6.21 -0.77
N GLY A 40 8.69 -7.26 0.05
CA GLY A 40 9.79 -8.18 0.39
C GLY A 40 10.02 -9.33 -0.59
N THR A 41 9.40 -9.30 -1.77
CA THR A 41 9.47 -10.36 -2.80
C THR A 41 9.65 -9.75 -4.20
N SER A 42 9.60 -10.56 -5.25
CA SER A 42 9.65 -10.09 -6.63
C SER A 42 8.53 -9.08 -6.92
N THR A 43 8.76 -8.10 -7.79
CA THR A 43 7.79 -7.03 -8.06
C THR A 43 6.43 -7.57 -8.46
N TYR A 44 6.38 -8.56 -9.37
CA TYR A 44 5.12 -9.13 -9.83
C TYR A 44 4.42 -9.96 -8.76
N ASP A 45 5.17 -10.71 -7.93
CA ASP A 45 4.59 -11.43 -6.80
C ASP A 45 4.04 -10.45 -5.75
N GLY A 46 4.77 -9.38 -5.47
CA GLY A 46 4.36 -8.33 -4.53
C GLY A 46 3.09 -7.61 -4.97
N ILE A 47 3.01 -7.21 -6.26
CA ILE A 47 1.79 -6.65 -6.87
C ILE A 47 0.64 -7.65 -6.75
N SER A 48 0.88 -8.92 -7.11
CA SER A 48 -0.16 -9.96 -7.09
C SER A 48 -0.72 -10.20 -5.69
N ILE A 49 0.15 -10.23 -4.68
CA ILE A 49 -0.24 -10.37 -3.28
C ILE A 49 -1.03 -9.14 -2.82
N ALA A 50 -0.50 -7.94 -3.04
CA ALA A 50 -1.16 -6.69 -2.63
C ALA A 50 -2.55 -6.56 -3.27
N TRP A 51 -2.66 -6.88 -4.57
CA TRP A 51 -3.93 -6.91 -5.30
C TRP A 51 -4.91 -7.91 -4.70
N ALA A 52 -4.48 -9.16 -4.49
CA ALA A 52 -5.32 -10.21 -3.90
C ALA A 52 -5.80 -9.84 -2.49
N VAL A 53 -4.95 -9.19 -1.68
CA VAL A 53 -5.32 -8.70 -0.35
C VAL A 53 -6.44 -7.64 -0.45
N VAL A 54 -6.32 -6.67 -1.35
CA VAL A 54 -7.35 -5.64 -1.55
C VAL A 54 -8.66 -6.26 -2.04
N GLU A 55 -8.59 -7.16 -3.03
CA GLU A 55 -9.78 -7.88 -3.52
C GLU A 55 -10.44 -8.71 -2.43
N HIS A 56 -9.65 -9.40 -1.60
CA HIS A 56 -10.16 -10.21 -0.50
C HIS A 56 -10.90 -9.35 0.53
N ILE A 57 -10.28 -8.26 0.99
CA ILE A 57 -10.92 -7.31 1.92
C ILE A 57 -12.22 -6.74 1.32
N HIS A 58 -12.17 -6.36 0.03
CA HIS A 58 -13.30 -5.76 -0.65
C HIS A 58 -14.46 -6.75 -0.83
N ASN A 59 -14.19 -7.95 -1.33
CA ASN A 59 -15.23 -8.89 -1.78
C ASN A 59 -15.76 -9.77 -0.64
N HIS A 60 -14.91 -10.12 0.33
CA HIS A 60 -15.28 -11.06 1.39
C HIS A 60 -16.42 -10.49 2.26
N PRO A 61 -17.59 -11.16 2.36
CA PRO A 61 -18.78 -10.61 3.02
C PRO A 61 -18.59 -10.17 4.47
N ARG A 62 -17.68 -10.83 5.20
CA ARG A 62 -17.36 -10.53 6.61
C ARG A 62 -16.32 -9.42 6.81
N LEU A 63 -15.52 -9.09 5.78
CA LEU A 63 -14.43 -8.12 5.89
C LEU A 63 -14.96 -6.73 5.59
N ARG A 64 -15.11 -6.31 4.32
CA ARG A 64 -15.74 -5.04 3.88
C ARG A 64 -15.51 -3.84 4.81
N CYS A 65 -14.34 -3.80 5.45
CA CYS A 65 -14.03 -2.88 6.52
C CYS A 65 -13.48 -1.59 5.93
N LYS A 66 -13.35 -0.56 6.77
CA LYS A 66 -12.65 0.65 6.36
C LYS A 66 -11.16 0.30 6.27
N THR A 67 -10.55 0.55 5.11
CA THR A 67 -9.15 0.20 4.85
C THR A 67 -8.44 1.40 4.25
N LEU A 68 -7.28 1.72 4.82
CA LEU A 68 -6.28 2.59 4.21
C LEU A 68 -5.12 1.70 3.74
N PHE A 69 -4.76 1.83 2.47
CA PHE A 69 -3.67 1.07 1.87
C PHE A 69 -2.68 2.07 1.26
N ALA A 70 -1.52 2.23 1.87
CA ALA A 70 -0.40 2.97 1.31
C ALA A 70 0.45 2.01 0.48
N THR A 71 0.74 2.38 -0.78
CA THR A 71 1.53 1.55 -1.67
C THR A 71 2.29 2.37 -2.71
N HIS A 72 3.45 1.86 -3.12
CA HIS A 72 4.20 2.33 -4.27
C HIS A 72 3.78 1.64 -5.59
N TYR A 73 2.95 0.61 -5.56
CA TYR A 73 2.48 -0.08 -6.76
C TYR A 73 1.42 0.75 -7.51
N HIS A 74 1.83 1.39 -8.60
CA HIS A 74 0.92 2.21 -9.41
C HIS A 74 -0.17 1.36 -10.08
N GLU A 75 0.11 0.08 -10.35
CA GLU A 75 -0.82 -0.89 -10.92
C GLU A 75 -2.09 -1.04 -10.09
N LEU A 76 -1.98 -0.94 -8.75
CA LEU A 76 -3.13 -1.05 -7.84
C LEU A 76 -4.14 0.10 -8.02
N THR A 77 -3.77 1.23 -8.63
CA THR A 77 -4.70 2.33 -8.91
C THR A 77 -5.85 1.90 -9.84
N GLN A 78 -5.62 0.89 -10.67
CA GLN A 78 -6.62 0.33 -11.58
C GLN A 78 -7.80 -0.32 -10.84
N LEU A 79 -7.58 -0.76 -9.58
CA LEU A 79 -8.63 -1.37 -8.75
C LEU A 79 -9.82 -0.44 -8.52
N SER A 80 -9.63 0.87 -8.53
CA SER A 80 -10.74 1.84 -8.41
C SER A 80 -11.75 1.77 -9.57
N GLY A 81 -11.33 1.31 -10.75
CA GLY A 81 -12.20 1.07 -11.90
C GLY A 81 -12.89 -0.30 -11.88
N LEU A 82 -12.38 -1.25 -11.10
CA LEU A 82 -12.85 -2.64 -11.04
C LEU A 82 -13.71 -2.91 -9.79
N LEU A 83 -13.36 -2.26 -8.68
CA LEU A 83 -13.95 -2.49 -7.36
C LEU A 83 -14.72 -1.21 -6.93
N PRO A 84 -16.07 -1.22 -6.91
CA PRO A 84 -16.88 -0.01 -6.76
C PRO A 84 -16.74 0.72 -5.42
N ARG A 85 -16.13 0.10 -4.40
CA ARG A 85 -15.85 0.74 -3.10
C ARG A 85 -14.42 1.21 -2.94
N VAL A 86 -13.54 0.96 -3.91
CA VAL A 86 -12.15 1.42 -3.90
C VAL A 86 -12.08 2.85 -4.44
N ARG A 87 -11.28 3.69 -3.79
CA ARG A 87 -11.04 5.07 -4.20
C ARG A 87 -9.57 5.37 -4.09
N ASN A 88 -9.00 5.98 -5.13
CA ASN A 88 -7.61 6.39 -5.14
C ASN A 88 -7.44 7.76 -4.49
N PHE A 89 -6.38 7.89 -3.72
CA PHE A 89 -5.90 9.15 -3.18
C PHE A 89 -4.38 9.19 -3.30
N ASN A 90 -3.82 10.39 -3.42
CA ASN A 90 -2.38 10.61 -3.43
C ASN A 90 -2.01 11.83 -2.58
N VAL A 91 -0.72 11.96 -2.26
CA VAL A 91 -0.16 13.13 -1.61
C VAL A 91 0.19 14.15 -2.69
N ALA A 92 -0.40 15.34 -2.61
CA ALA A 92 -0.18 16.40 -3.59
C ALA A 92 1.28 16.87 -3.61
N VAL A 93 1.79 17.05 -4.82
CA VAL A 93 3.15 17.48 -5.14
C VAL A 93 3.08 18.73 -6.01
N ALA A 94 3.91 19.73 -5.71
CA ALA A 94 4.13 20.89 -6.57
C ALA A 94 5.54 20.84 -7.16
N GLU A 95 5.67 21.19 -8.44
CA GLU A 95 6.96 21.38 -9.11
C GLU A 95 7.23 22.89 -9.20
N GLU A 96 8.30 23.36 -8.54
CA GLU A 96 8.76 24.75 -8.60
C GLU A 96 10.23 24.80 -9.02
N LYS A 97 10.53 25.40 -10.18
CA LYS A 97 11.92 25.66 -10.64
C LYS A 97 12.82 24.41 -10.52
N ASP A 98 12.37 23.29 -11.10
CA ASP A 98 13.03 21.97 -11.07
C ASP A 98 13.18 21.34 -9.66
N ARG A 99 12.40 21.81 -8.68
CA ARG A 99 12.32 21.22 -7.34
C ARG A 99 10.94 20.67 -7.07
N VAL A 100 10.91 19.49 -6.45
CA VAL A 100 9.70 18.82 -6.00
C VAL A 100 9.40 19.24 -4.57
N VAL A 101 8.20 19.79 -4.34
CA VAL A 101 7.70 20.21 -3.03
C VAL A 101 6.52 19.32 -2.63
N PHE A 102 6.67 18.58 -1.54
CA PHE A 102 5.59 17.75 -0.99
C PHE A 102 4.63 18.62 -0.16
N LEU A 103 3.40 18.79 -0.63
CA LEU A 103 2.41 19.68 -0.02
C LEU A 103 1.73 19.07 1.23
N ARG A 104 2.01 17.79 1.53
CA ARG A 104 1.42 17.02 2.66
C ARG A 104 -0.11 17.03 2.67
N ARG A 105 -0.73 17.20 1.50
CA ARG A 105 -2.18 17.27 1.33
C ARG A 105 -2.66 16.04 0.58
N ILE A 106 -3.65 15.33 1.13
CA ILE A 106 -4.29 14.21 0.45
C ILE A 106 -5.32 14.74 -0.56
N VAL A 107 -5.21 14.31 -1.81
CA VAL A 107 -6.12 14.68 -2.91
C VAL A 107 -6.64 13.42 -3.60
N PRO A 108 -7.88 13.45 -4.14
CA PRO A 108 -8.43 12.31 -4.89
C PRO A 108 -7.65 12.07 -6.19
N GLY A 109 -7.54 10.80 -6.59
CA GLY A 109 -6.84 10.36 -7.80
C GLY A 109 -5.65 9.45 -7.51
N GLY A 110 -5.18 8.72 -8.53
CA GLY A 110 -3.91 8.01 -8.47
C GLY A 110 -2.74 9.00 -8.54
N ALA A 111 -1.54 8.59 -8.12
CA ALA A 111 -0.36 9.39 -8.37
C ALA A 111 0.02 9.29 -9.85
N ASP A 112 0.12 10.43 -10.55
CA ASP A 112 0.38 10.46 -12.00
C ASP A 112 1.83 10.11 -12.36
N ARG A 113 2.77 10.19 -11.40
CA ARG A 113 4.21 9.98 -11.58
C ARG A 113 4.87 9.42 -10.32
N SER A 114 5.97 8.71 -10.51
CA SER A 114 6.91 8.38 -9.43
C SER A 114 7.95 9.49 -9.29
N TYR A 115 8.17 9.96 -8.07
CA TYR A 115 9.11 11.04 -7.77
C TYR A 115 10.45 10.53 -7.21
N GLY A 116 10.74 9.22 -7.32
CA GLY A 116 11.95 8.61 -6.75
C GLY A 116 13.26 9.26 -7.22
N ILE A 117 13.37 9.60 -8.52
CA ILE A 117 14.56 10.28 -9.07
C ILE A 117 14.72 11.69 -8.49
N HIS A 118 13.63 12.43 -8.33
CA HIS A 118 13.67 13.76 -7.73
C HIS A 118 14.06 13.71 -6.24
N VAL A 119 13.58 12.69 -5.51
CA VAL A 119 14.00 12.43 -4.14
C VAL A 119 15.49 12.10 -4.07
N ALA A 120 16.01 11.31 -5.00
CA ALA A 120 17.45 11.04 -5.09
C ALA A 120 18.25 12.32 -5.35
N GLN A 121 17.83 13.19 -6.26
CA GLN A 121 18.48 14.49 -6.50
C GLN A 121 18.49 15.40 -5.25
N LEU A 122 17.44 15.36 -4.42
CA LEU A 122 17.38 16.09 -3.15
C LEU A 122 18.31 15.50 -2.09
N ALA A 123 18.67 14.22 -2.18
CA ALA A 123 19.51 13.52 -1.21
C ALA A 123 21.02 13.80 -1.38
N GLY A 124 21.43 14.39 -2.51
CA GLY A 124 22.83 14.64 -2.87
C GLY A 124 23.40 13.57 -3.79
#